data_AF-A0A315XFQ1-F1
#
_entry.id   AF-A0A315XFQ1-F1
#
_cell.length_a   1.000
_cell.length_b   1.000
_cell.length_c   1.000
_cell.angle_alpha   90.00
_cell.angle_beta   90.00
_cell.angle_gamma   90.00
#
_symmetry.space_group_name_H-M   'P 1'
#
loop_
_entity.id
_entity.type
_entity.pdbx_description
1 polymer ?
#
loop_
_entity_poly.entity_id
_entity_poly.type
_entity_poly.pdbx_seq_one_letter_code
_entity_poly.pdbx_strand_id
1 'polypeptide(L)'
;MVEDIHNRVKTLDRNTDRYISKLFADDQEDARRFINDLLAQGYSAGRVDKYLSSLVSISRMLNASFNDAKETDIKRYVAQLEKSEYAEWTKHDSKIILRVYLRYLGKGDIITWMKVKPPKNGKLPEEVLAEDEIKGMAEAAYTSRDKAFILSFYESGTRIGEFLPMKLKHVSFDKYGTVFRVTGKTGDRRIRLVASTLSLQAWINEHPPKNNPDAYLWCKTPAPNNPKWKNNHLSYGFIGRLLNELAVKAEIRKAVNPHAFRHSRATFMAKHLKEPEMREFFGWGRDSEMPAVSMCT
;
A
#
# COMPACT_ATOMS: atom_id res chain seq x y z
N MET A 1 15.79 -0.94 9.24
CA MET A 1 14.65 -1.82 8.89
C MET A 1 13.40 -0.97 8.75
N VAL A 2 12.61 -1.18 7.70
CA VAL A 2 11.31 -0.51 7.52
C VAL A 2 10.33 -1.15 8.52
N GLU A 3 9.70 -0.33 9.36
CA GLU A 3 8.75 -0.81 10.36
C GLU A 3 7.48 -1.38 9.70
N ASP A 4 7.00 -2.54 10.20
CA ASP A 4 5.81 -3.20 9.67
C ASP A 4 4.53 -2.54 10.21
N ILE A 5 4.16 -1.41 9.63
CA ILE A 5 2.96 -0.64 9.98
C ILE A 5 1.64 -1.42 9.77
N HIS A 6 1.70 -2.57 9.09
CA HIS A 6 0.55 -3.41 8.76
C HIS A 6 0.46 -4.67 9.64
N ASN A 7 1.42 -4.93 10.54
CA ASN A 7 1.49 -6.16 11.34
C ASN A 7 1.35 -7.45 10.49
N ARG A 8 2.01 -7.48 9.32
CA ARG A 8 1.97 -8.59 8.37
C ARG A 8 2.47 -9.89 8.96
N VAL A 9 3.54 -9.88 9.76
CA VAL A 9 4.09 -11.11 10.38
C VAL A 9 3.06 -11.76 11.30
N LYS A 10 2.57 -11.02 12.31
CA LYS A 10 1.52 -11.49 13.23
C LYS A 10 0.26 -11.95 12.49
N THR A 11 -0.09 -11.28 11.39
CA THR A 11 -1.25 -11.64 10.57
C THR A 11 -1.03 -12.98 9.88
N LEU A 12 0.15 -13.20 9.29
CA LEU A 12 0.50 -14.47 8.66
C LEU A 12 0.47 -15.62 9.66
N ASP A 13 1.13 -15.47 10.83
CA ASP A 13 1.19 -16.51 11.85
C ASP A 13 -0.22 -16.95 12.29
N ARG A 14 -1.09 -15.98 12.56
CA ARG A 14 -2.48 -16.25 12.95
C ARG A 14 -3.32 -16.89 11.84
N ASN A 15 -3.06 -16.50 10.59
CA ASN A 15 -3.94 -16.87 9.47
C ASN A 15 -3.53 -18.18 8.81
N THR A 16 -2.28 -18.63 8.97
CA THR A 16 -1.70 -19.72 8.18
C THR A 16 -2.49 -21.01 8.31
N ASP A 17 -2.64 -21.53 9.53
CA ASP A 17 -3.42 -22.77 9.75
C ASP A 17 -4.88 -22.64 9.35
N ARG A 18 -5.49 -21.48 9.62
CA ARG A 18 -6.88 -21.20 9.27
C ARG A 18 -7.13 -21.19 7.75
N TYR A 19 -6.14 -20.79 6.96
CA TYR A 19 -6.26 -20.83 5.50
C TYR A 19 -5.97 -22.22 4.97
N ILE A 20 -4.93 -22.89 5.46
CA ILE A 20 -4.61 -24.25 5.05
C ILE A 20 -5.78 -25.21 5.32
N SER A 21 -6.45 -25.08 6.48
CA SER A 21 -7.61 -25.90 6.83
C SER A 21 -8.82 -25.71 5.90
N LYS A 22 -8.80 -24.71 5.00
CA LYS A 22 -9.85 -24.47 4.00
C LYS A 22 -9.53 -25.07 2.62
N LEU A 23 -8.34 -25.66 2.46
CA LEU A 23 -7.96 -26.40 1.27
C LEU A 23 -8.40 -27.87 1.40
N PHE A 24 -8.47 -28.57 0.27
CA PHE A 24 -8.67 -30.02 0.25
C PHE A 24 -7.55 -30.70 1.04
N ALA A 25 -7.86 -31.82 1.71
CA ALA A 25 -6.92 -32.53 2.58
C ALA A 25 -5.59 -32.84 1.87
N ASP A 26 -5.68 -33.30 0.62
CA ASP A 26 -4.53 -33.67 -0.21
C ASP A 26 -3.64 -32.48 -0.62
N ASP A 27 -4.14 -31.24 -0.50
CA ASP A 27 -3.38 -30.02 -0.83
C ASP A 27 -2.72 -29.37 0.41
N GLN A 28 -3.11 -29.77 1.62
CA GLN A 28 -2.74 -29.03 2.84
C GLN A 28 -1.24 -29.08 3.11
N GLU A 29 -0.63 -30.26 2.98
CA GLU A 29 0.80 -30.44 3.25
C GLU A 29 1.66 -29.77 2.16
N ASP A 30 1.24 -29.85 0.91
CA ASP A 30 1.91 -29.15 -0.18
C ASP A 30 1.85 -27.63 -0.03
N ALA A 31 0.70 -27.11 0.42
CA ALA A 31 0.55 -25.70 0.73
C ALA A 31 1.46 -25.30 1.90
N ARG A 32 1.56 -26.11 2.97
CA ARG A 32 2.49 -25.86 4.09
C ARG A 32 3.94 -25.77 3.60
N ARG A 33 4.38 -26.76 2.82
CA ARG A 33 5.72 -26.81 2.26
C ARG A 33 5.99 -25.59 1.37
N PHE A 34 5.04 -25.24 0.49
CA PHE A 34 5.16 -24.08 -0.39
C PHE A 34 5.32 -22.75 0.37
N ILE A 35 4.53 -22.53 1.43
CA ILE A 35 4.62 -21.32 2.26
C ILE A 35 5.96 -21.27 3.00
N ASN A 36 6.45 -22.39 3.54
CA ASN A 36 7.76 -22.45 4.18
C ASN A 36 8.89 -22.16 3.18
N ASP A 37 8.82 -22.69 1.97
CA ASP A 37 9.80 -22.44 0.92
C ASP A 37 9.81 -20.98 0.48
N LEU A 38 8.64 -20.34 0.36
CA LEU A 38 8.56 -18.90 0.09
C LEU A 38 9.23 -18.07 1.19
N LEU A 39 9.00 -18.42 2.45
CA LEU A 39 9.66 -17.74 3.59
C LEU A 39 11.17 -17.97 3.57
N ALA A 40 11.63 -19.19 3.30
CA ALA A 40 13.05 -19.53 3.18
C ALA A 40 13.74 -18.79 2.03
N GLN A 41 13.01 -18.52 0.93
CA GLN A 41 13.48 -17.68 -0.18
C GLN A 41 13.46 -16.17 0.13
N GLY A 42 13.07 -15.76 1.35
CA GLY A 42 13.07 -14.37 1.78
C GLY A 42 11.85 -13.56 1.33
N TYR A 43 10.75 -14.21 0.92
CA TYR A 43 9.51 -13.49 0.62
C TYR A 43 8.93 -12.85 1.88
N SER A 44 8.49 -11.59 1.76
CA SER A 44 7.85 -10.89 2.88
C SER A 44 6.55 -11.58 3.34
N ALA A 45 6.24 -11.51 4.64
CA ALA A 45 5.03 -12.10 5.22
C ALA A 45 3.74 -11.67 4.51
N GLY A 46 3.64 -10.41 4.07
CA GLY A 46 2.49 -9.93 3.32
C GLY A 46 2.33 -10.55 1.93
N ARG A 47 3.44 -10.91 1.27
CA ARG A 47 3.40 -11.62 -0.01
C ARG A 47 3.00 -13.08 0.18
N VAL A 48 3.50 -13.72 1.23
CA VAL A 48 3.13 -15.10 1.61
C VAL A 48 1.65 -15.20 1.97
N ASP A 49 1.11 -14.29 2.80
CA ASP A 49 -0.32 -14.22 3.13
C ASP A 49 -1.20 -14.00 1.88
N LYS A 50 -0.71 -13.23 0.89
CA LYS A 50 -1.36 -13.06 -0.41
C LYS A 50 -1.39 -14.37 -1.21
N TYR A 51 -0.29 -15.12 -1.29
CA TYR A 51 -0.30 -16.44 -1.92
C TYR A 51 -1.34 -17.35 -1.26
N LEU A 52 -1.28 -17.46 0.06
CA LEU A 52 -2.13 -18.37 0.83
C LEU A 52 -3.62 -18.03 0.70
N SER A 53 -3.99 -16.77 0.90
CA SER A 53 -5.38 -16.32 0.73
C SER A 53 -5.91 -16.50 -0.71
N SER A 54 -5.06 -16.27 -1.72
CA SER A 54 -5.41 -16.54 -3.11
C SER A 54 -5.57 -18.04 -3.39
N LEU A 55 -4.71 -18.91 -2.86
CA LEU A 55 -4.85 -20.36 -3.03
C LEU A 55 -6.18 -20.87 -2.48
N VAL A 56 -6.62 -20.38 -1.33
CA VAL A 56 -7.94 -20.72 -0.78
C VAL A 56 -9.07 -20.28 -1.71
N SER A 57 -8.98 -19.06 -2.25
CA SER A 57 -10.00 -18.55 -3.18
C SER A 57 -10.02 -19.35 -4.49
N ILE A 58 -8.85 -19.72 -5.01
CA ILE A 58 -8.71 -20.52 -6.23
C ILE A 58 -9.26 -21.92 -6.00
N SER A 59 -8.85 -22.60 -4.91
CA SER A 59 -9.28 -23.97 -4.58
C SER A 59 -10.81 -24.07 -4.49
N ARG A 60 -11.46 -23.11 -3.83
CA ARG A 60 -12.92 -23.04 -3.74
C ARG A 60 -13.60 -22.94 -5.12
N MET A 61 -13.05 -22.13 -6.01
CA MET A 61 -13.64 -21.88 -7.32
C MET A 61 -13.33 -22.99 -8.33
N LEU A 62 -12.13 -23.57 -8.24
CA LEU A 62 -11.72 -24.75 -9.01
C LEU A 62 -12.59 -25.96 -8.65
N ASN A 63 -12.97 -26.05 -7.37
CA ASN A 63 -13.77 -27.13 -6.78
C ASN A 63 -13.16 -28.52 -7.00
N ALA A 64 -11.84 -28.59 -6.92
CA ALA A 64 -11.03 -29.80 -6.98
C ALA A 64 -9.69 -29.54 -6.26
N SER A 65 -9.03 -30.62 -5.82
CA SER A 65 -7.67 -30.53 -5.30
C SER A 65 -6.72 -30.05 -6.41
N PHE A 66 -5.68 -29.30 -6.06
CA PHE A 66 -4.65 -28.93 -7.02
C PHE A 66 -3.90 -30.16 -7.53
N ASN A 67 -3.74 -31.18 -6.68
CA ASN A 67 -3.11 -32.46 -7.00
C ASN A 67 -3.90 -33.34 -7.99
N ASP A 68 -5.23 -33.23 -8.06
CA ASP A 68 -6.03 -33.99 -9.04
C ASP A 68 -6.52 -33.16 -10.21
N ALA A 69 -6.39 -31.83 -10.12
CA ALA A 69 -6.83 -30.93 -11.17
C ALA A 69 -6.17 -31.26 -12.52
N LYS A 70 -7.03 -31.44 -13.54
CA LYS A 70 -6.64 -31.65 -14.93
C LYS A 70 -6.65 -30.32 -15.68
N GLU A 71 -6.04 -30.30 -16.87
CA GLU A 71 -6.06 -29.12 -17.74
C GLU A 71 -7.50 -28.59 -17.98
N THR A 72 -8.48 -29.48 -18.11
CA THR A 72 -9.90 -29.13 -18.28
C THR A 72 -10.48 -28.38 -17.08
N ASP A 73 -10.10 -28.75 -15.86
CA ASP A 73 -10.54 -28.07 -14.64
C ASP A 73 -9.93 -26.68 -14.53
N ILE A 74 -8.64 -26.56 -14.86
CA ILE A 74 -7.94 -25.27 -14.88
C ILE A 74 -8.56 -24.34 -15.93
N LYS A 75 -8.87 -24.85 -17.14
CA LYS A 75 -9.56 -24.07 -18.18
C LYS A 75 -10.93 -23.59 -17.71
N ARG A 76 -11.72 -24.46 -17.06
CA ARG A 76 -13.03 -24.09 -16.48
C ARG A 76 -12.87 -22.99 -15.43
N TYR A 77 -11.93 -23.14 -14.50
CA TYR A 77 -11.63 -22.13 -13.48
C TYR A 77 -11.27 -20.78 -14.11
N VAL A 78 -10.34 -20.76 -15.07
CA VAL A 78 -9.94 -19.51 -15.73
C VAL A 78 -11.12 -18.88 -16.47
N ALA A 79 -11.93 -19.66 -17.18
CA ALA A 79 -13.11 -19.15 -17.87
C ALA A 79 -14.14 -18.53 -16.90
N GLN A 80 -14.37 -19.15 -15.74
CA GLN A 80 -15.22 -18.58 -14.70
C GLN A 80 -14.61 -17.31 -14.09
N LEU A 81 -13.29 -17.26 -13.91
CA LEU A 81 -12.57 -16.10 -13.39
C LEU A 81 -12.70 -14.90 -14.33
N GLU A 82 -12.56 -15.12 -15.64
CA GLU A 82 -12.73 -14.05 -16.64
C GLU A 82 -14.16 -13.49 -16.63
N LYS A 83 -15.16 -14.33 -16.42
CA LYS A 83 -16.59 -13.96 -16.34
C LYS A 83 -17.00 -13.37 -14.98
N SER A 84 -16.10 -13.32 -14.01
CA SER A 84 -16.41 -12.77 -12.68
C SER A 84 -16.31 -11.25 -12.65
N GLU A 85 -17.00 -10.65 -11.69
CA GLU A 85 -16.95 -9.21 -11.37
C GLU A 85 -15.65 -8.78 -10.65
N TYR A 86 -14.67 -9.67 -10.53
CA TYR A 86 -13.39 -9.29 -9.97
C TYR A 86 -12.69 -8.25 -10.84
N ALA A 87 -12.00 -7.30 -10.22
CA ALA A 87 -11.15 -6.37 -10.93
C ALA A 87 -10.09 -7.12 -11.77
N GLU A 88 -9.73 -6.56 -12.92
CA GLU A 88 -8.75 -7.17 -13.85
C GLU A 88 -7.42 -7.52 -13.17
N TRP A 89 -6.96 -6.69 -12.23
CA TRP A 89 -5.77 -6.96 -11.42
C TRP A 89 -5.93 -8.16 -10.48
N THR A 90 -7.12 -8.37 -9.92
CA THR A 90 -7.43 -9.56 -9.10
C THR A 90 -7.44 -10.82 -9.96
N LYS A 91 -8.02 -10.76 -11.16
CA LYS A 91 -7.99 -11.86 -12.14
C LYS A 91 -6.55 -12.19 -12.54
N HIS A 92 -5.76 -11.17 -12.86
CA HIS A 92 -4.34 -11.29 -13.18
C HIS A 92 -3.55 -11.98 -12.06
N ASP A 93 -3.63 -11.46 -10.83
CA ASP A 93 -2.92 -12.01 -9.68
C ASP A 93 -3.28 -13.47 -9.42
N SER A 94 -4.57 -13.80 -9.53
CA SER A 94 -5.05 -15.17 -9.31
C SER A 94 -4.46 -16.13 -10.33
N LYS A 95 -4.39 -15.73 -11.61
CA LYS A 95 -3.75 -16.54 -12.68
C LYS A 95 -2.23 -16.67 -12.48
N ILE A 96 -1.54 -15.62 -12.03
CA ILE A 96 -0.09 -15.69 -11.73
C ILE A 96 0.17 -16.64 -10.55
N ILE A 97 -0.58 -16.49 -9.47
CA ILE A 97 -0.43 -17.32 -8.26
C ILE A 97 -0.71 -18.78 -8.59
N LEU A 98 -1.79 -19.06 -9.32
CA LEU A 98 -2.12 -20.41 -9.78
C LEU A 98 -0.98 -21.01 -10.61
N ARG A 99 -0.42 -20.24 -11.57
CA ARG A 99 0.70 -20.70 -12.40
C ARG A 99 1.93 -21.04 -11.57
N VAL A 100 2.31 -20.17 -10.64
CA VAL A 100 3.48 -20.37 -9.78
C VAL A 100 3.28 -21.63 -8.93
N TYR A 101 2.10 -21.79 -8.33
CA TYR A 101 1.81 -22.93 -7.47
C TYR A 101 1.74 -24.25 -8.23
N LEU A 102 1.06 -24.31 -9.38
CA LEU A 102 1.02 -25.53 -10.19
C LEU A 102 2.40 -25.93 -10.72
N ARG A 103 3.27 -24.96 -11.05
CA ARG A 103 4.67 -25.27 -11.41
C ARG A 103 5.44 -25.83 -10.22
N TYR A 104 5.22 -25.29 -9.03
CA TYR A 104 5.81 -25.82 -7.80
C TYR A 104 5.38 -27.27 -7.53
N LEU A 105 4.13 -27.63 -7.85
CA LEU A 105 3.63 -29.01 -7.79
C LEU A 105 4.10 -29.90 -8.96
N GLY A 106 5.00 -29.43 -9.83
CA GLY A 106 5.46 -30.19 -11.01
C GLY A 106 4.43 -30.26 -12.15
N LYS A 107 3.30 -29.54 -12.06
CA LYS A 107 2.22 -29.51 -13.05
C LYS A 107 2.35 -28.37 -14.05
N GLY A 108 3.56 -28.10 -14.51
CA GLY A 108 3.83 -27.02 -15.48
C GLY A 108 3.17 -27.24 -16.84
N ASP A 109 3.01 -28.50 -17.26
CA ASP A 109 2.58 -28.85 -18.62
C ASP A 109 1.11 -28.54 -18.88
N ILE A 110 0.25 -28.70 -17.85
CA ILE A 110 -1.21 -28.48 -17.95
C ILE A 110 -1.62 -27.00 -18.02
N ILE A 111 -0.66 -26.07 -17.92
CA ILE A 111 -0.89 -24.62 -17.94
C ILE A 111 -0.10 -23.89 -19.03
N THR A 112 0.50 -24.62 -19.96
CA THR A 112 1.29 -24.05 -21.08
C THR A 112 0.47 -23.09 -21.95
N TRP A 113 -0.83 -23.35 -22.13
CA TRP A 113 -1.78 -22.50 -22.87
C TRP A 113 -2.11 -21.19 -22.14
N MET A 114 -1.90 -21.12 -20.82
CA MET A 114 -2.29 -19.96 -20.02
C MET A 114 -1.32 -18.80 -20.29
N LYS A 115 -1.82 -17.75 -20.94
CA LYS A 115 -1.08 -16.48 -21.12
C LYS A 115 -1.64 -15.45 -20.14
N VAL A 116 -0.76 -14.83 -19.36
CA VAL A 116 -1.15 -13.79 -18.41
C VAL A 116 -0.46 -12.51 -18.82
N LYS A 117 -1.25 -11.54 -19.29
CA LYS A 117 -0.79 -10.19 -19.61
C LYS A 117 -1.19 -9.27 -18.47
N PRO A 118 -0.33 -8.32 -18.07
CA PRO A 118 -0.71 -7.32 -17.09
C PRO A 118 -1.90 -6.51 -17.62
N PRO A 119 -2.91 -6.20 -16.78
CA PRO A 119 -3.96 -5.25 -17.14
C PRO A 119 -3.36 -3.88 -17.47
N LYS A 120 -4.07 -3.10 -18.29
CA LYS A 120 -3.65 -1.72 -18.57
C LYS A 120 -3.71 -0.89 -17.29
N ASN A 121 -2.67 -0.10 -17.06
CA ASN A 121 -2.62 0.89 -15.99
C ASN A 121 -3.09 2.24 -16.53
N GLY A 122 -4.11 2.82 -15.91
CA GLY A 122 -4.57 4.18 -16.20
C GLY A 122 -5.71 4.54 -15.25
N LYS A 123 -5.62 5.74 -14.67
CA LYS A 123 -6.77 6.39 -14.06
C LYS A 123 -7.27 7.45 -15.03
N LEU A 124 -8.57 7.74 -14.99
CA LEU A 124 -9.08 8.88 -15.72
C LEU A 124 -8.70 10.17 -14.96
N PRO A 125 -8.45 11.30 -15.66
CA PRO A 125 -8.09 12.56 -15.01
C PRO A 125 -9.09 12.98 -13.92
N GLU A 126 -10.38 12.73 -14.14
CA GLU A 126 -11.44 13.00 -13.17
C GLU A 126 -11.38 12.15 -11.89
N GLU A 127 -10.65 11.03 -11.89
CA GLU A 127 -10.45 10.17 -10.72
C GLU A 127 -9.25 10.60 -9.85
N VAL A 128 -8.49 11.61 -10.30
CA VAL A 128 -7.34 12.17 -9.60
C VAL A 128 -7.79 13.31 -8.68
N LEU A 129 -7.25 13.37 -7.46
CA LEU A 129 -7.57 14.44 -6.52
C LEU A 129 -6.91 15.74 -6.99
N ALA A 130 -7.72 16.80 -7.10
CA ALA A 130 -7.26 18.14 -7.40
C ALA A 130 -6.64 18.80 -6.15
N GLU A 131 -5.76 19.78 -6.33
CA GLU A 131 -5.13 20.49 -5.20
C GLU A 131 -6.17 21.16 -4.29
N ASP A 132 -7.25 21.70 -4.85
CA ASP A 132 -8.30 22.35 -4.06
C ASP A 132 -9.13 21.34 -3.24
N GLU A 133 -9.30 20.11 -3.73
CA GLU A 133 -9.90 19.02 -2.95
C GLU A 133 -9.00 18.67 -1.75
N ILE A 134 -7.67 18.59 -1.96
CA ILE A 134 -6.71 18.36 -0.87
C ILE A 134 -6.75 19.50 0.16
N LYS A 135 -6.82 20.76 -0.28
CA LYS A 135 -6.97 21.92 0.62
C LYS A 135 -8.30 21.84 1.38
N GLY A 136 -9.40 21.51 0.71
CA GLY A 136 -10.71 21.32 1.33
C GLY A 136 -10.67 20.26 2.44
N MET A 137 -10.02 19.12 2.20
CA MET A 137 -9.80 18.11 3.24
C MET A 137 -8.96 18.63 4.42
N ALA A 138 -7.94 19.45 4.14
CA ALA A 138 -7.08 20.03 5.16
C ALA A 138 -7.81 21.08 6.02
N GLU A 139 -8.73 21.85 5.44
CA GLU A 139 -9.59 22.78 6.18
C GLU A 139 -10.69 22.06 6.97
N ALA A 140 -11.17 20.91 6.49
CA ALA A 140 -12.12 20.05 7.21
C ALA A 140 -11.48 19.25 8.38
N ALA A 141 -10.16 19.34 8.55
CA ALA A 141 -9.40 18.59 9.54
C ALA A 141 -9.84 18.89 10.98
N TYR A 142 -9.87 17.86 11.83
CA TYR A 142 -10.29 18.00 13.23
C TYR A 142 -9.22 18.64 14.13
N THR A 143 -7.95 18.52 13.76
CA THR A 143 -6.81 18.93 14.59
C THR A 143 -5.68 19.49 13.72
N SER A 144 -4.77 20.25 14.33
CA SER A 144 -3.53 20.72 13.70
C SER A 144 -2.70 19.56 13.12
N ARG A 145 -2.64 18.43 13.82
CA ARG A 145 -2.03 17.18 13.34
C ARG A 145 -2.64 16.72 12.03
N ASP A 146 -3.97 16.63 11.98
CA ASP A 146 -4.66 16.06 10.82
C ASP A 146 -4.50 17.00 9.61
N LYS A 147 -4.58 18.32 9.82
CA LYS A 147 -4.30 19.33 8.79
C LYS A 147 -2.87 19.21 8.26
N ALA A 148 -1.89 19.17 9.16
CA ALA A 148 -0.49 18.98 8.80
C ALA A 148 -0.25 17.65 8.08
N PHE A 149 -0.92 16.57 8.51
CA PHE A 149 -0.83 15.25 7.88
C PHE A 149 -1.29 15.32 6.43
N ILE A 150 -2.49 15.85 6.16
CA ILE A 150 -3.06 15.91 4.81
C ILE A 150 -2.15 16.69 3.85
N LEU A 151 -1.77 17.91 4.24
CA LEU A 151 -0.97 18.79 3.39
C LEU A 151 0.42 18.22 3.12
N SER A 152 1.10 17.75 4.16
CA SER A 152 2.48 17.23 4.03
C SER A 152 2.51 15.90 3.32
N PHE A 153 1.48 15.06 3.51
CA PHE A 153 1.41 13.77 2.85
C PHE A 153 1.19 13.93 1.34
N TYR A 154 0.29 14.84 0.94
CA TYR A 154 0.12 15.20 -0.46
C TYR A 154 1.41 15.79 -1.04
N GLU A 155 1.95 16.85 -0.43
CA GLU A 155 3.09 17.59 -0.98
C GLU A 155 4.35 16.72 -1.09
N SER A 156 4.59 15.86 -0.09
CA SER A 156 5.76 14.97 -0.08
C SER A 156 5.68 13.84 -1.11
N GLY A 157 4.46 13.48 -1.55
CA GLY A 157 4.24 12.36 -2.47
C GLY A 157 4.78 11.02 -1.98
N THR A 158 5.07 10.85 -0.69
CA THR A 158 5.68 9.65 -0.09
C THR A 158 4.74 8.45 -0.10
N ARG A 159 5.28 7.23 0.06
CA ARG A 159 4.42 6.08 0.38
C ARG A 159 4.00 6.18 1.84
N ILE A 160 2.79 5.74 2.18
CA ILE A 160 2.31 5.75 3.57
C ILE A 160 3.21 4.96 4.53
N GLY A 161 3.81 3.86 4.07
CA GLY A 161 4.79 3.08 4.85
C GLY A 161 6.12 3.80 5.11
N GLU A 162 6.42 4.84 4.34
CA GLU A 162 7.59 5.70 4.55
C GLU A 162 7.21 6.91 5.44
N PHE A 163 6.00 7.42 5.27
CA PHE A 163 5.49 8.63 5.93
C PHE A 163 5.03 8.41 7.37
N LEU A 164 4.24 7.36 7.60
CA LEU A 164 3.60 7.08 8.88
C LEU A 164 4.59 6.82 10.03
N PRO A 165 5.69 6.05 9.84
CA PRO A 165 6.68 5.82 10.89
C PRO A 165 7.72 6.95 11.00
N MET A 166 7.54 8.09 10.32
CA MET A 166 8.46 9.21 10.46
C MET A 166 8.53 9.71 11.91
N LYS A 167 9.74 10.12 12.31
CA LYS A 167 10.05 10.66 13.63
C LYS A 167 10.37 12.15 13.54
N LEU A 168 10.30 12.86 14.66
CA LEU A 168 10.63 14.29 14.73
C LEU A 168 12.04 14.59 14.20
N LYS A 169 13.04 13.73 14.47
CA LYS A 169 14.41 13.87 13.94
C LYS A 169 14.54 13.79 12.42
N HIS A 170 13.52 13.26 11.72
CA HIS A 170 13.50 13.20 10.27
C HIS A 170 13.01 14.51 9.63
N VAL A 171 12.58 15.48 10.44
CA VAL A 171 12.11 16.78 10.00
C VAL A 171 13.12 17.84 10.39
N SER A 172 13.46 18.71 9.45
CA SER A 172 14.28 19.89 9.70
C SER A 172 13.68 21.10 8.99
N PHE A 173 13.89 22.29 9.55
CA PHE A 173 13.44 23.54 8.96
C PHE A 173 14.65 24.36 8.55
N ASP A 174 14.58 24.99 7.37
CA ASP A 174 15.53 26.00 6.93
C ASP A 174 14.78 27.19 6.32
N LYS A 175 15.52 28.17 5.79
CA LYS A 175 14.96 29.40 5.22
C LYS A 175 14.00 29.21 4.04
N TYR A 176 14.00 28.05 3.38
CA TYR A 176 13.14 27.73 2.25
C TYR A 176 11.95 26.83 2.64
N GLY A 177 11.82 26.46 3.92
CA GLY A 177 10.71 25.66 4.42
C GLY A 177 11.16 24.39 5.13
N THR A 178 10.39 23.32 4.97
CA THR A 178 10.61 22.04 5.67
C THR A 178 11.36 21.05 4.78
N VAL A 179 12.26 20.27 5.36
CA VAL A 179 12.93 19.14 4.70
C VAL A 179 12.63 17.86 5.47
N PHE A 180 12.02 16.91 4.76
CA PHE A 180 11.81 15.54 5.23
C PHE A 180 12.99 14.66 4.79
N ARG A 181 13.52 13.86 5.70
CA ARG A 181 14.46 12.77 5.41
C ARG A 181 13.69 11.46 5.42
N VAL A 182 13.61 10.81 4.27
CA VAL A 182 12.77 9.64 4.06
C VAL A 182 13.61 8.47 3.58
N THR A 183 13.52 7.34 4.28
CA THR A 183 14.15 6.08 3.91
C THR A 183 13.12 5.15 3.30
N GLY A 184 13.34 4.74 2.05
CA GLY A 184 12.47 3.79 1.34
C GLY A 184 13.24 2.59 0.79
N LYS A 185 12.54 1.72 0.05
CA LYS A 185 13.16 0.55 -0.60
C LYS A 185 14.25 0.91 -1.61
N THR A 186 14.16 2.09 -2.21
CA THR A 186 15.10 2.60 -3.22
C THR A 186 16.20 3.47 -2.61
N GLY A 187 16.33 3.52 -1.29
CA GLY A 187 17.32 4.32 -0.57
C GLY A 187 16.74 5.54 0.15
N ASP A 188 17.65 6.36 0.66
CA ASP A 188 17.37 7.58 1.40
C ASP A 188 17.21 8.77 0.45
N ARG A 189 16.21 9.62 0.71
CA ARG A 189 16.01 10.85 -0.04
C ARG A 189 15.57 12.00 0.85
N ARG A 190 15.83 13.22 0.38
CA ARG A 190 15.37 14.45 1.02
C ARG A 190 14.23 15.04 0.20
N ILE A 191 13.14 15.37 0.86
CA ILE A 191 11.95 15.93 0.21
C ILE A 191 11.71 17.32 0.80
N ARG A 192 11.70 18.32 -0.08
CA ARG A 192 11.41 19.71 0.27
C ARG A 192 9.90 19.91 0.31
N LEU A 193 9.41 20.49 1.39
CA LEU A 193 8.04 20.94 1.54
C LEU A 193 8.03 22.44 1.79
N VAL A 194 7.23 23.18 1.04
CA VAL A 194 7.07 24.62 1.13
C VAL A 194 5.66 24.93 1.62
N ALA A 195 4.64 24.44 0.92
CA ALA A 195 3.24 24.79 1.17
C ALA A 195 2.73 24.28 2.53
N SER A 196 3.13 23.07 2.95
CA SER A 196 2.73 22.46 4.21
C SER A 196 3.53 22.94 5.44
N THR A 197 4.57 23.77 5.25
CA THR A 197 5.51 24.16 6.31
C THR A 197 4.82 24.78 7.52
N LEU A 198 3.90 25.73 7.32
CA LEU A 198 3.23 26.41 8.43
C LEU A 198 2.36 25.45 9.24
N SER A 199 1.61 24.56 8.59
CA SER A 199 0.81 23.56 9.27
C SER A 199 1.68 22.54 10.02
N LEU A 200 2.83 22.15 9.46
CA LEU A 200 3.80 21.30 10.14
C LEU A 200 4.39 21.95 11.39
N GLN A 201 4.76 23.23 11.31
CA GLN A 201 5.26 23.97 12.47
C GLN A 201 4.20 24.07 13.58
N ALA A 202 2.95 24.39 13.23
CA ALA A 202 1.85 24.43 14.18
C ALA A 202 1.69 23.08 14.90
N TRP A 203 1.67 21.97 14.14
CA TRP A 203 1.59 20.64 14.73
C TRP A 203 2.80 20.30 15.62
N ILE A 204 4.03 20.58 15.17
CA ILE A 204 5.24 20.28 15.94
C ILE A 204 5.30 21.08 17.25
N ASN A 205 4.80 22.32 17.25
CA ASN A 205 4.73 23.16 18.44
C ASN A 205 3.76 22.60 19.50
N GLU A 206 2.68 21.97 19.04
CA GLU A 206 1.66 21.30 19.86
C GLU A 206 1.96 19.82 20.13
N HIS A 207 3.04 19.29 19.55
CA HIS A 207 3.34 17.86 19.61
C HIS A 207 3.62 17.41 21.05
N PRO A 208 2.96 16.35 21.57
CA PRO A 208 3.03 16.05 23.00
C PRO A 208 4.46 15.76 23.50
N PRO A 209 5.27 14.93 22.82
CA PRO A 209 6.70 14.79 23.11
C PRO A 209 7.58 15.60 22.14
N LYS A 210 7.32 16.89 21.94
CA LYS A 210 8.04 17.73 20.94
C LYS A 210 9.56 17.80 21.12
N ASN A 211 10.07 17.62 22.34
CA ASN A 211 11.50 17.66 22.63
C ASN A 211 12.19 16.29 22.47
N ASN A 212 11.44 15.23 22.15
CA ASN A 212 12.00 13.89 21.94
C ASN A 212 12.23 13.64 20.44
N PRO A 213 13.47 13.69 19.94
CA PRO A 213 13.77 13.48 18.52
C PRO A 213 13.32 12.10 18.00
N ASP A 214 13.23 11.10 18.87
CA ASP A 214 12.81 9.74 18.52
C ASP A 214 11.29 9.51 18.54
N ALA A 215 10.50 10.52 18.94
CA ALA A 215 9.06 10.42 18.89
C ALA A 215 8.55 10.39 17.44
N TYR A 216 7.55 9.55 17.17
CA TYR A 216 6.81 9.54 15.91
C TYR A 216 6.13 10.88 15.69
N LEU A 217 6.36 11.47 14.52
CA LEU A 217 5.77 12.73 14.06
C LEU A 217 4.24 12.63 13.97
N TRP A 218 3.72 11.48 13.52
CA TRP A 218 2.29 11.24 13.34
C TRP A 218 1.77 10.31 14.43
N CYS A 219 1.59 10.85 15.64
CA CYS A 219 1.15 10.05 16.78
C CYS A 219 -0.31 10.32 17.16
N LYS A 220 -0.87 9.40 17.96
CA LYS A 220 -2.11 9.69 18.71
C LYS A 220 -1.84 10.86 19.66
N THR A 221 -2.82 11.72 19.88
CA THR A 221 -2.76 12.76 20.90
C THR A 221 -3.24 12.20 22.25
N PRO A 222 -2.67 12.63 23.38
CA PRO A 222 -3.21 12.33 24.70
C PRO A 222 -4.65 12.82 24.79
N ALA A 223 -5.51 12.01 25.41
CA ALA A 223 -6.91 12.35 25.66
C ALA A 223 -7.24 12.00 27.12
N PRO A 224 -8.16 12.73 27.78
CA PRO A 224 -8.50 12.49 29.19
C PRO A 224 -8.93 11.04 29.48
N ASN A 225 -9.54 10.38 28.50
CA ASN A 225 -9.99 8.99 28.57
C ASN A 225 -8.90 7.95 28.24
N ASN A 226 -7.65 8.36 28.03
CA ASN A 226 -6.53 7.47 27.73
C ASN A 226 -5.32 7.74 28.64
N PRO A 227 -5.39 7.35 29.92
CA PRO A 227 -4.32 7.58 30.89
C PRO A 227 -3.03 6.78 30.60
N LYS A 228 -3.09 5.76 29.73
CA LYS A 228 -1.95 4.91 29.33
C LYS A 228 -1.39 5.28 27.96
N TRP A 229 -1.52 6.54 27.57
CA TRP A 229 -1.04 7.01 26.27
C TRP A 229 0.46 6.71 26.09
N LYS A 230 0.82 6.27 24.88
CA LYS A 230 2.19 6.05 24.43
C LYS A 230 2.36 6.72 23.07
N ASN A 231 3.56 7.23 22.79
CA ASN A 231 3.91 7.75 21.47
C ASN A 231 4.07 6.57 20.48
N ASN A 232 2.95 6.11 19.96
CA ASN A 232 2.91 5.19 18.83
C ASN A 232 2.43 5.97 17.60
N HIS A 233 2.95 5.62 16.43
CA HIS A 233 2.43 6.18 15.19
C HIS A 233 0.93 5.82 15.00
N LEU A 234 0.22 6.62 14.21
CA LEU A 234 -1.16 6.34 13.84
C LEU A 234 -1.24 4.99 13.09
N SER A 235 -2.30 4.22 13.29
CA SER A 235 -2.46 2.95 12.57
C SER A 235 -2.95 3.18 11.14
N TYR A 236 -2.59 2.29 10.21
CA TYR A 236 -3.08 2.36 8.83
C TYR A 236 -4.62 2.40 8.74
N GLY A 237 -5.31 1.61 9.57
CA GLY A 237 -6.77 1.61 9.64
C GLY A 237 -7.35 2.92 10.15
N PHE A 238 -6.67 3.61 11.08
CA PHE A 238 -7.07 4.95 11.50
C PHE A 238 -6.91 5.96 10.36
N ILE A 239 -5.79 5.93 9.63
CA ILE A 239 -5.56 6.83 8.50
C ILE A 239 -6.62 6.62 7.41
N GLY A 240 -6.94 5.37 7.04
CA GLY A 240 -7.99 5.10 6.06
C GLY A 240 -9.34 5.70 6.47
N ARG A 241 -9.69 5.60 7.75
CA ARG A 241 -10.92 6.20 8.29
C ARG A 241 -10.86 7.73 8.27
N LEU A 242 -9.76 8.32 8.77
CA LEU A 242 -9.55 9.76 8.79
C LEU A 242 -9.68 10.36 7.39
N LEU A 243 -9.00 9.76 6.39
CA LEU A 243 -9.07 10.22 5.01
C LEU A 243 -10.51 10.19 4.47
N ASN A 244 -11.27 9.12 4.74
CA ASN A 244 -12.66 9.03 4.31
C ASN A 244 -13.57 10.06 5.01
N GLU A 245 -13.41 10.23 6.32
CA GLU A 245 -14.20 11.22 7.09
C GLU A 245 -13.94 12.65 6.58
N LEU A 246 -12.68 13.01 6.33
CA LEU A 246 -12.32 14.32 5.80
C LEU A 246 -12.79 14.52 4.36
N ALA A 247 -12.76 13.46 3.54
CA ALA A 247 -13.29 13.51 2.17
C ALA A 247 -14.79 13.77 2.17
N VAL A 248 -15.56 13.07 3.01
CA VAL A 248 -17.00 13.29 3.16
C VAL A 248 -17.30 14.71 3.62
N LYS A 249 -16.56 15.22 4.62
CA LYS A 249 -16.72 16.61 5.10
C LYS A 249 -16.39 17.67 4.05
N ALA A 250 -15.44 17.39 3.17
CA ALA A 250 -15.06 18.26 2.06
C ALA A 250 -15.91 18.00 0.80
N GLU A 251 -16.96 17.17 0.89
CA GLU A 251 -17.88 16.83 -0.20
C GLU A 251 -17.21 16.16 -1.43
N ILE A 252 -16.09 15.47 -1.20
CA ILE A 252 -15.32 14.78 -2.25
C ILE A 252 -15.89 13.38 -2.47
N ARG A 253 -16.34 13.13 -3.70
CA ARG A 253 -16.91 11.82 -4.13
C ARG A 253 -15.87 10.85 -4.67
N LYS A 254 -14.66 11.33 -4.98
CA LYS A 254 -13.56 10.51 -5.52
C LYS A 254 -13.05 9.53 -4.47
N ALA A 255 -12.46 8.42 -4.93
CA ALA A 255 -11.86 7.45 -4.04
C ALA A 255 -10.63 8.05 -3.32
N VAL A 256 -10.73 8.23 -1.99
CA VAL A 256 -9.66 8.79 -1.17
C VAL A 256 -8.95 7.71 -0.39
N ASN A 257 -7.66 7.53 -0.67
CA ASN A 257 -6.79 6.61 0.06
C ASN A 257 -5.32 7.05 -0.11
N PRO A 258 -4.37 6.43 0.61
CA PRO A 258 -2.98 6.89 0.54
C PRO A 258 -2.33 6.80 -0.84
N HIS A 259 -2.75 5.85 -1.68
CA HIS A 259 -2.26 5.76 -3.06
C HIS A 259 -2.85 6.86 -3.94
N ALA A 260 -4.11 7.28 -3.71
CA ALA A 260 -4.73 8.38 -4.42
C ALA A 260 -3.99 9.70 -4.18
N PHE A 261 -3.60 10.00 -2.95
CA PHE A 261 -2.77 11.17 -2.61
C PHE A 261 -1.47 11.20 -3.40
N ARG A 262 -0.71 10.09 -3.34
CA ARG A 262 0.57 9.99 -4.03
C ARG A 262 0.42 10.07 -5.55
N HIS A 263 -0.57 9.40 -6.12
CA HIS A 263 -0.83 9.46 -7.56
C HIS A 263 -1.18 10.88 -7.98
N SER A 264 -2.03 11.57 -7.22
CA SER A 264 -2.41 12.96 -7.49
C SER A 264 -1.21 13.91 -7.45
N ARG A 265 -0.31 13.74 -6.48
CA ARG A 265 0.94 14.51 -6.46
C ARG A 265 1.84 14.17 -7.65
N ALA A 266 1.94 12.90 -8.03
CA ALA A 266 2.75 12.47 -9.16
C ALA A 266 2.23 13.03 -10.49
N THR A 267 0.91 12.99 -10.72
CA THR A 267 0.28 13.60 -11.90
C THR A 267 0.49 15.11 -11.94
N PHE A 268 0.40 15.80 -10.80
CA PHE A 268 0.72 17.22 -10.72
C PHE A 268 2.19 17.51 -11.09
N MET A 269 3.12 16.78 -10.48
CA MET A 269 4.57 16.99 -10.68
C MET A 269 5.04 16.59 -12.09
N ALA A 270 4.36 15.63 -12.74
CA ALA A 270 4.66 15.21 -14.11
C ALA A 270 4.57 16.36 -15.13
N LYS A 271 3.80 17.42 -14.82
CA LYS A 271 3.71 18.65 -15.64
C LYS A 271 4.94 19.56 -15.52
N HIS A 272 5.77 19.33 -14.51
CA HIS A 272 6.86 20.23 -14.12
C HIS A 272 8.24 19.55 -14.06
N LEU A 273 8.27 18.22 -13.92
CA LEU A 273 9.49 17.44 -13.75
C LEU A 273 9.67 16.44 -14.89
N LYS A 274 10.94 16.22 -15.26
CA LYS A 274 11.35 15.14 -16.16
C LYS A 274 11.35 13.82 -15.40
N GLU A 275 11.30 12.73 -16.16
CA GLU A 275 11.27 11.38 -15.60
C GLU A 275 12.38 11.07 -14.56
N PRO A 276 13.66 11.43 -14.76
CA PRO A 276 14.69 11.18 -13.75
C PRO A 276 14.40 11.88 -12.41
N GLU A 277 13.95 13.14 -12.46
CA GLU A 277 13.61 13.95 -11.29
C GLU A 277 12.38 13.37 -10.57
N MET A 278 11.39 12.91 -11.34
CA MET A 278 10.24 12.19 -10.82
C MET A 278 10.66 10.91 -10.09
N ARG A 279 11.56 10.11 -10.67
CA ARG A 279 12.06 8.87 -10.04
C ARG A 279 12.77 9.15 -8.73
N GLU A 280 13.58 10.21 -8.67
CA GLU A 280 14.26 10.63 -7.45
C GLU A 280 13.25 11.11 -6.38
N PHE A 281 12.37 12.05 -6.72
CA PHE A 281 11.40 12.65 -5.79
C PHE A 281 10.48 11.59 -5.17
N PHE A 282 9.91 10.74 -6.03
CA PHE A 282 8.95 9.71 -5.61
C PHE A 282 9.64 8.44 -5.08
N GLY A 283 10.94 8.23 -5.30
CA GLY A 283 11.62 6.99 -4.93
C GLY A 283 11.09 5.80 -5.75
N TRP A 284 11.15 5.93 -7.07
CA TRP A 284 10.84 4.86 -8.01
C TRP A 284 12.13 4.20 -8.53
N GLY A 285 12.16 2.86 -8.55
CA GLY A 285 13.29 2.10 -9.11
C GLY A 285 13.36 2.26 -10.63
N ARG A 286 14.48 1.86 -11.24
CA ARG A 286 14.73 2.02 -12.69
C ARG A 286 13.64 1.39 -13.56
N ASP A 287 13.17 0.20 -13.21
CA ASP A 287 12.19 -0.56 -14.00
C ASP A 287 10.73 -0.18 -13.70
N SER A 288 10.49 0.88 -12.93
CA SER A 288 9.13 1.32 -12.63
C SER A 288 8.48 2.02 -13.81
N GLU A 289 7.28 1.60 -14.20
CA GLU A 289 6.43 2.26 -15.21
C GLU A 289 5.64 3.47 -14.66
N MET A 290 5.71 3.71 -13.34
CA MET A 290 4.91 4.75 -12.68
C MET A 290 5.13 6.18 -13.21
N PRO A 291 6.36 6.61 -13.59
CA PRO A 291 6.53 7.92 -14.22
C PRO A 291 5.69 8.07 -15.50
N ALA A 292 5.69 7.05 -16.37
CA ALA A 292 4.92 7.07 -17.62
C ALA A 292 3.41 7.12 -17.34
N VAL A 293 2.92 6.31 -16.40
CA VAL A 293 1.50 6.34 -16.00
C VAL A 293 1.09 7.73 -15.53
N SER A 294 1.92 8.39 -14.71
CA SER A 294 1.64 9.74 -14.20
C SER A 294 1.74 10.85 -15.24
N MET A 295 2.52 10.66 -16.31
CA MET A 295 2.61 11.61 -17.44
C MET A 295 1.45 11.47 -18.44
N CYS A 296 0.75 10.33 -18.44
CA CYS A 296 -0.37 10.05 -19.33
C CYS A 296 -1.76 10.24 -18.69
N THR A 297 -1.82 10.62 -17.40
CA THR A 297 -3.06 10.92 -16.67
C THR A 297 -3.28 12.42 -16.62
#